data_AF-A0A7J4R8W4-F1
#
_entry.id   AF-A0A7J4R8W4-F1
#
_cell.length_a   1.000
_cell.length_b   1.000
_cell.length_c   1.000
_cell.angle_alpha   90.00
_cell.angle_beta   90.00
_cell.angle_gamma   90.00
#
_symmetry.space_group_name_H-M   'P 1'
#
loop_
_entity.id
_entity.type
_entity.pdbx_description
1 polymer ?
#
loop_
_entity_poly.entity_id
_entity_poly.type
_entity_poly.pdbx_seq_one_letter_code
_entity_poly.pdbx_strand_id
1 'polypeptide(L)'
;MATRLPTVDSSQITTNSCSGNLVESNKVRVSRERKRLPKWFKTSLPIGKSQSVYNSTMASVKDNHLNTVCVEARCPNIHDCWGRGTATFMIAGDVCTRGCRFCAVNTAKTPPPLNPDEPEDLATAIESMGINHAVITVVNRDDLPDGGASHYRKCIMAVHDRCPDVGIELLCSDLDGNLESLKILLNGLPIRVFAHNVECVPRLDKIVRDR
;
A
#
# COMPACT_ATOMS: atom_id res chain seq x y z
N MET A 1 31.16 14.09 13.41
CA MET A 1 31.51 12.65 13.45
C MET A 1 30.41 11.89 12.75
N ALA A 2 30.69 11.35 11.56
CA ALA A 2 29.68 10.66 10.75
C ALA A 2 29.40 9.27 11.33
N THR A 3 28.15 8.99 11.68
CA THR A 3 27.69 7.68 12.15
C THR A 3 27.69 6.70 10.98
N ARG A 4 28.67 5.80 10.93
CA ARG A 4 28.71 4.72 9.94
C ARG A 4 27.54 3.76 10.20
N LEU A 5 26.73 3.50 9.18
CA LEU A 5 25.73 2.44 9.19
C LEU A 5 26.44 1.07 9.31
N PRO A 6 25.85 0.09 10.00
CA PRO A 6 26.48 -1.22 10.20
C PRO A 6 26.60 -1.96 8.87
N THR A 7 27.84 -2.20 8.45
CA THR A 7 28.17 -3.09 7.32
C THR A 7 28.12 -4.55 7.78
N VAL A 8 27.51 -5.41 6.97
CA VAL A 8 27.54 -6.87 7.16
C VAL A 8 28.98 -7.35 7.07
N ASP A 9 29.43 -8.09 8.09
CA ASP A 9 30.77 -8.66 8.14
C ASP A 9 30.90 -9.80 7.13
N SER A 10 31.79 -9.64 6.15
CA SER A 10 32.03 -10.57 5.05
C SER A 10 32.78 -11.85 5.48
N SER A 11 33.04 -12.02 6.77
CA SER A 11 33.76 -13.15 7.36
C SER A 11 32.98 -14.48 7.40
N GLN A 12 31.72 -14.52 6.95
CA GLN A 12 30.87 -15.73 6.98
C GLN A 12 30.55 -16.35 5.61
N ILE A 13 31.31 -16.06 4.56
CA ILE A 13 31.17 -16.80 3.29
C ILE A 13 32.10 -18.02 3.37
N THR A 14 31.60 -19.11 3.94
CA THR A 14 32.27 -20.42 3.81
C THR A 14 31.95 -21.03 2.45
N THR A 15 33.00 -21.21 1.66
CA THR A 15 33.00 -21.96 0.41
C THR A 15 32.82 -23.45 0.71
N ASN A 16 31.67 -24.05 0.38
CA ASN A 16 31.55 -25.50 0.33
C ASN A 16 30.99 -25.98 -1.01
N SER A 17 31.92 -26.58 -1.76
CA SER A 17 31.84 -27.52 -2.87
C SER A 17 30.49 -28.20 -3.16
N CYS A 18 30.11 -28.19 -4.44
CA CYS A 18 29.05 -28.99 -5.03
C CYS A 18 29.41 -30.48 -5.03
N SER A 19 28.60 -31.33 -4.39
CA SER A 19 28.37 -32.74 -4.73
C SER A 19 27.30 -33.34 -3.82
N GLY A 20 26.19 -33.82 -4.38
CA GLY A 20 25.23 -34.66 -3.65
C GLY A 20 23.78 -34.41 -4.04
N ASN A 21 23.22 -35.31 -4.85
CA ASN A 21 21.77 -35.43 -5.01
C ASN A 21 21.18 -35.95 -3.69
N LEU A 22 20.33 -35.15 -3.05
CA LEU A 22 19.40 -35.61 -2.02
C LEU A 22 18.02 -35.07 -2.37
N VAL A 23 17.11 -36.00 -2.63
CA VAL A 23 15.67 -35.79 -2.71
C VAL A 23 15.23 -35.34 -1.32
N GLU A 24 14.91 -34.05 -1.16
CA GLU A 24 14.43 -33.52 0.12
C GLU A 24 12.96 -33.10 0.03
N SER A 25 12.17 -33.85 0.78
CA SER A 25 10.77 -33.65 1.11
C SER A 25 10.47 -32.22 1.58
N ASN A 26 9.35 -31.70 1.08
CA ASN A 26 8.63 -30.56 1.66
C ASN A 26 8.43 -30.75 3.18
N LYS A 27 9.22 -30.03 4.01
CA LYS A 27 8.86 -29.45 5.32
C LYS A 27 10.12 -29.25 6.19
N VAL A 28 10.79 -28.11 6.05
CA VAL A 28 11.28 -27.31 7.20
C VAL A 28 11.46 -25.86 6.70
N ARG A 29 10.44 -25.00 6.84
CA ARG A 29 10.69 -23.56 6.85
C ARG A 29 11.38 -23.27 8.18
N VAL A 30 12.70 -23.30 8.20
CA VAL A 30 13.51 -22.93 9.37
C VAL A 30 13.03 -21.55 9.80
N SER A 31 12.33 -21.49 10.93
CA SER A 31 11.91 -20.23 11.52
C SER A 31 13.19 -19.52 11.97
N ARG A 32 13.74 -18.66 11.12
CA ARG A 32 14.71 -17.66 11.57
C ARG A 32 14.07 -16.94 12.76
N GLU A 33 14.64 -17.11 13.95
CA GLU A 33 14.21 -16.43 15.16
C GLU A 33 14.04 -14.95 14.83
N ARG A 34 12.80 -14.44 14.92
CA ARG A 34 12.54 -13.04 14.61
C ARG A 34 13.24 -12.21 15.68
N LYS A 35 14.31 -11.52 15.29
CA LYS A 35 14.99 -10.58 16.18
C LYS A 35 13.97 -9.59 16.73
N ARG A 36 14.02 -9.38 18.04
CA ARG A 36 13.13 -8.42 18.72
C ARG A 36 13.28 -7.05 18.07
N LEU A 37 12.16 -6.38 17.83
CA LEU A 37 12.19 -5.01 17.31
C LEU A 37 12.92 -4.09 18.31
N PRO A 38 13.70 -3.11 17.81
CA PRO A 38 14.36 -2.13 18.67
C PRO A 38 13.38 -1.40 19.58
N LYS A 39 13.84 -0.97 20.78
CA LYS A 39 12.97 -0.31 21.77
C LYS A 39 12.26 0.95 21.25
N TRP A 40 12.88 1.65 20.29
CA TRP A 40 12.34 2.87 19.67
C TRP A 40 11.28 2.60 18.59
N PHE A 41 11.07 1.35 18.18
CA PHE A 41 10.08 0.97 17.16
C PHE A 41 8.65 0.80 17.74
N LYS A 42 8.40 1.31 18.94
CA LYS A 42 7.09 1.21 19.60
C LYS A 42 6.19 2.34 19.12
N THR A 43 4.91 2.04 18.91
CA THR A 43 3.89 3.04 18.61
C THR A 43 3.17 3.50 19.88
N SER A 44 2.66 4.73 19.83
CA SER A 44 1.84 5.34 20.89
C SER A 44 0.37 5.18 20.56
N LEU A 45 -0.45 5.00 21.59
CA LEU A 45 -1.90 5.03 21.46
C LEU A 45 -2.42 6.48 21.56
N PRO A 46 -3.47 6.84 20.81
CA PRO A 46 -4.06 8.17 20.84
C PRO A 46 -4.71 8.43 22.20
N ILE A 47 -4.76 9.70 22.60
CA ILE A 47 -5.38 10.13 23.85
C ILE A 47 -6.28 11.35 23.61
N GLY A 48 -7.26 11.57 24.49
CA GLY A 48 -8.17 12.72 24.41
C GLY A 48 -8.97 12.77 23.10
N LYS A 49 -9.00 13.94 22.45
CA LYS A 49 -9.75 14.17 21.20
C LYS A 49 -9.32 13.23 20.06
N SER A 50 -8.04 12.87 20.01
CA SER A 50 -7.55 11.95 18.97
C SER A 50 -8.12 10.54 19.16
N GLN A 51 -8.30 10.10 20.41
CA GLN A 51 -8.93 8.82 20.72
C GLN A 51 -10.40 8.77 20.31
N SER A 52 -11.15 9.87 20.48
CA SER A 52 -12.55 9.93 20.05
C SER A 52 -12.68 9.89 18.53
N VAL A 53 -11.81 10.58 17.79
CA VAL A 53 -11.79 10.51 16.32
C VAL A 53 -11.44 9.10 15.87
N TYR A 54 -10.40 8.49 16.43
CA TYR A 54 -10.03 7.10 16.14
C TYR A 54 -11.21 6.14 16.36
N ASN A 55 -11.92 6.23 17.49
CA ASN A 55 -13.06 5.36 17.78
C ASN A 55 -14.20 5.55 16.78
N SER A 56 -14.48 6.79 16.37
CA SER A 56 -15.48 7.10 15.35
C SER A 56 -15.10 6.48 14.00
N THR A 57 -13.86 6.70 13.55
CA THR A 57 -13.36 6.14 12.29
C THR A 57 -13.37 4.61 12.32
N MET A 58 -12.99 4.00 13.45
CA MET A 58 -12.98 2.55 13.63
C MET A 58 -14.40 1.95 13.59
N ALA A 59 -15.38 2.63 14.19
CA ALA A 59 -16.78 2.23 14.09
C ALA A 59 -17.26 2.28 12.63
N SER A 60 -17.02 3.38 11.92
CA SER A 60 -17.40 3.52 10.51
C SER A 60 -16.78 2.44 9.61
N VAL A 61 -15.51 2.10 9.81
CA VAL A 61 -14.84 1.04 9.04
C VAL A 61 -15.47 -0.33 9.30
N LYS A 62 -15.81 -0.62 10.56
CA LYS A 62 -16.41 -1.89 10.95
C LYS A 62 -17.85 -2.03 10.43
N ASP A 63 -18.64 -0.98 10.56
CA ASP A 63 -20.06 -0.98 10.21
C ASP A 63 -20.28 -1.03 8.68
N ASN A 64 -19.36 -0.45 7.91
CA ASN A 64 -19.44 -0.41 6.45
C ASN A 64 -18.58 -1.49 5.75
N HIS A 65 -18.00 -2.44 6.49
CA HIS A 65 -17.16 -3.52 5.96
C HIS A 65 -16.04 -3.02 5.01
N LEU A 66 -15.39 -1.92 5.35
CA LEU A 66 -14.44 -1.24 4.47
C LEU A 66 -13.05 -1.89 4.49
N ASN A 67 -12.52 -2.22 3.31
CA ASN A 67 -11.14 -2.66 3.14
C ASN A 67 -10.22 -1.44 3.07
N THR A 68 -9.33 -1.29 4.05
CA THR A 68 -8.33 -0.20 4.07
C THR A 68 -6.93 -0.78 4.09
N VAL A 69 -5.98 -0.11 3.44
CA VAL A 69 -4.55 -0.48 3.52
C VAL A 69 -4.08 -0.50 4.97
N CYS A 70 -4.64 0.39 5.79
CA CYS A 70 -4.33 0.46 7.20
C CYS A 70 -4.52 -0.89 7.92
N VAL A 71 -5.58 -1.63 7.57
CA VAL A 71 -5.90 -2.95 8.13
C VAL A 71 -5.14 -4.05 7.39
N GLU A 72 -5.21 -4.08 6.05
CA GLU A 72 -4.61 -5.14 5.23
C GLU A 72 -3.08 -5.22 5.38
N ALA A 73 -2.41 -4.06 5.38
CA ALA A 73 -0.96 -3.98 5.55
C ALA A 73 -0.51 -4.04 7.02
N ARG A 74 -1.45 -4.21 7.96
CA ARG A 74 -1.19 -4.24 9.42
C ARG A 74 -0.39 -3.02 9.88
N CYS A 75 -0.83 -1.84 9.45
CA CYS A 75 -0.09 -0.61 9.64
C CYS A 75 0.05 -0.29 11.14
N PRO A 76 1.28 -0.15 11.67
CA PRO A 76 1.47 0.16 13.09
C PRO A 76 1.00 1.59 13.44
N ASN A 77 0.84 2.46 12.43
CA ASN A 77 0.46 3.87 12.58
C ASN A 77 -1.07 4.10 12.51
N ILE A 78 -1.88 3.05 12.38
CA ILE A 78 -3.33 3.16 12.20
C ILE A 78 -4.00 4.09 13.23
N HIS A 79 -3.55 4.03 14.49
CA HIS A 79 -4.13 4.82 15.55
C HIS A 79 -3.83 6.32 15.44
N ASP A 80 -2.61 6.69 15.00
CA ASP A 80 -2.22 8.09 14.81
C ASP A 80 -2.89 8.66 13.55
N CYS A 81 -2.89 7.92 12.45
CA CYS A 81 -3.51 8.36 11.19
C CYS A 81 -5.02 8.60 11.37
N TRP A 82 -5.74 7.60 11.88
CA TRP A 82 -7.19 7.73 12.09
C TRP A 82 -7.50 8.77 13.16
N GLY A 83 -6.69 8.87 14.22
CA GLY A 83 -6.83 9.89 15.24
C GLY A 83 -6.63 11.33 14.75
N ARG A 84 -6.08 11.53 13.55
CA ARG A 84 -5.95 12.82 12.84
C ARG A 84 -7.00 13.02 11.75
N GLY A 85 -7.89 12.05 11.54
CA GLY A 85 -8.87 12.09 10.45
C GLY A 85 -8.22 11.85 9.09
N THR A 86 -7.30 10.90 8.99
CA THR A 86 -6.67 10.47 7.74
C THR A 86 -6.71 8.95 7.62
N ALA A 87 -7.04 8.44 6.43
CA ALA A 87 -7.00 7.01 6.13
C ALA A 87 -6.49 6.75 4.71
N THR A 88 -5.98 5.53 4.49
CA THR A 88 -5.47 5.07 3.19
C THR A 88 -6.34 3.95 2.65
N PHE A 89 -6.85 4.13 1.44
CA PHE A 89 -7.72 3.20 0.74
C PHE A 89 -6.96 2.57 -0.43
N MET A 90 -7.19 1.29 -0.68
CA MET A 90 -6.67 0.58 -1.85
C MET A 90 -7.81 0.38 -2.83
N ILE A 91 -7.61 0.77 -4.08
CA ILE A 91 -8.57 0.55 -5.16
C ILE A 91 -7.98 -0.38 -6.23
N ALA A 92 -8.84 -0.79 -7.16
CA ALA A 92 -8.59 -1.79 -8.20
C ALA A 92 -8.35 -3.22 -7.66
N GLY A 93 -8.87 -3.49 -6.47
CA GLY A 93 -8.80 -4.79 -5.79
C GLY A 93 -7.66 -4.93 -4.78
N ASP A 94 -7.52 -6.14 -4.25
CA ASP A 94 -6.56 -6.54 -3.21
C ASP A 94 -5.44 -7.48 -3.73
N VAL A 95 -5.43 -7.70 -5.05
CA VAL A 95 -4.47 -8.57 -5.73
C VAL A 95 -3.76 -7.76 -6.83
N CYS A 96 -2.44 -7.70 -6.74
CA CYS A 96 -1.57 -7.01 -7.68
C CYS A 96 -1.11 -7.96 -8.80
N THR A 97 -0.98 -7.43 -10.02
CA THR A 97 -0.35 -8.14 -11.14
C THR A 97 1.16 -8.32 -10.96
N ARG A 98 1.77 -7.52 -10.08
CA ARG A 98 3.20 -7.52 -9.80
C ARG A 98 3.54 -8.01 -8.38
N GLY A 99 4.77 -8.47 -8.22
CA GLY A 99 5.26 -9.17 -7.03
C GLY A 99 6.46 -8.52 -6.35
N CYS A 100 6.32 -7.27 -5.90
CA CYS A 100 7.33 -6.58 -5.09
C CYS A 100 7.68 -7.41 -3.84
N ARG A 101 8.97 -7.66 -3.59
CA ARG A 101 9.41 -8.58 -2.51
C ARG A 101 9.21 -8.03 -1.09
N PHE A 102 8.98 -6.73 -0.98
CA PHE A 102 8.69 -6.05 0.29
C PHE A 102 7.18 -5.81 0.50
N CYS A 103 6.37 -5.97 -0.56
CA CYS A 103 4.95 -5.67 -0.49
C CYS A 103 4.19 -6.82 0.16
N ALA A 104 3.19 -6.49 0.98
CA ALA A 104 2.34 -7.45 1.67
C ALA A 104 1.06 -7.81 0.86
N VAL A 105 0.81 -7.10 -0.24
CA VAL A 105 -0.35 -7.32 -1.12
C VAL A 105 -0.18 -8.64 -1.87
N ASN A 106 -1.28 -9.38 -2.04
CA ASN A 106 -1.28 -10.64 -2.77
C ASN A 106 -0.95 -10.42 -4.25
N THR A 107 -0.33 -11.42 -4.89
CA THR A 107 0.04 -11.34 -6.32
C THR A 107 -0.67 -12.42 -7.12
N ALA A 108 -1.28 -12.05 -8.24
CA ALA A 108 -1.78 -12.97 -9.24
C ALA A 108 -1.65 -12.39 -10.64
N LYS A 109 -1.29 -13.23 -11.61
CA LYS A 109 -1.16 -12.81 -13.02
C LYS A 109 -2.48 -12.33 -13.62
N THR A 110 -3.60 -12.88 -13.16
CA THR A 110 -4.95 -12.53 -13.63
C THR A 110 -5.80 -12.27 -12.40
N PRO A 111 -5.82 -11.04 -11.88
CA PRO A 111 -6.68 -10.66 -10.76
C PRO A 111 -8.16 -10.69 -11.18
N PRO A 112 -9.10 -10.66 -10.22
CA PRO A 112 -10.52 -10.48 -10.50
C PRO A 112 -10.79 -9.22 -11.35
N PRO A 113 -11.92 -9.18 -12.08
CA PRO A 113 -12.33 -7.97 -12.80
C PRO A 113 -12.51 -6.82 -11.81
N LEU A 114 -12.31 -5.58 -12.29
CA LEU A 114 -12.60 -4.39 -11.49
C LEU A 114 -14.06 -4.39 -11.06
N ASN A 115 -14.31 -4.03 -9.80
CA ASN A 115 -15.66 -3.78 -9.32
C ASN A 115 -16.16 -2.45 -9.94
N PRO A 116 -17.22 -2.46 -10.76
CA PRO A 116 -17.75 -1.23 -11.36
C PRO A 116 -18.32 -0.25 -10.32
N ASP A 117 -18.74 -0.75 -9.15
CA ASP A 117 -19.31 0.05 -8.07
C ASP A 117 -18.24 0.62 -7.12
N GLU A 118 -16.96 0.21 -7.26
CA GLU A 118 -15.86 0.65 -6.40
C GLU A 118 -15.72 2.18 -6.28
N PRO A 119 -15.97 3.01 -7.32
CA PRO A 119 -15.97 4.46 -7.17
C PRO A 119 -17.00 4.97 -6.15
N GLU A 120 -18.24 4.47 -6.21
CA GLU A 120 -19.31 4.90 -5.30
C GLU A 120 -19.13 4.31 -3.91
N ASP A 121 -18.67 3.05 -3.83
CA ASP A 121 -18.34 2.39 -2.57
C ASP A 121 -17.23 3.17 -1.84
N LEU A 122 -16.18 3.58 -2.55
CA LEU A 122 -15.10 4.39 -1.99
C LEU A 122 -15.58 5.76 -1.51
N ALA A 123 -16.41 6.44 -2.31
CA ALA A 123 -16.94 7.75 -1.97
C ALA A 123 -17.82 7.66 -0.70
N THR A 124 -18.70 6.65 -0.64
CA THR A 124 -19.55 6.35 0.52
C THR A 124 -18.71 6.00 1.76
N ALA A 125 -17.64 5.22 1.57
CA ALA A 125 -16.70 4.88 2.62
C ALA A 125 -16.07 6.12 3.25
N ILE A 126 -15.51 7.01 2.41
CA ILE A 126 -14.85 8.24 2.85
C ILE A 126 -15.84 9.18 3.55
N GLU A 127 -17.05 9.33 3.00
CA GLU A 127 -18.13 10.12 3.60
C GLU A 127 -18.47 9.59 5.01
N SER A 128 -18.70 8.27 5.14
CA SER A 128 -19.08 7.64 6.40
C SER A 128 -18.01 7.73 7.49
N MET A 129 -16.73 7.81 7.11
CA MET A 129 -15.61 7.90 8.04
C MET A 129 -15.37 9.32 8.56
N GLY A 130 -15.94 10.35 7.91
CA GLY A 130 -15.81 11.75 8.32
C GLY A 130 -14.35 12.23 8.40
N ILE A 131 -13.49 11.70 7.53
CA ILE A 131 -12.06 12.05 7.48
C ILE A 131 -11.84 13.35 6.70
N ASN A 132 -10.75 14.05 7.00
CA ASN A 132 -10.41 15.32 6.33
C ASN A 132 -9.43 15.12 5.16
N HIS A 133 -8.73 13.98 5.14
CA HIS A 133 -7.73 13.67 4.13
C HIS A 133 -7.75 12.18 3.78
N ALA A 134 -7.92 11.85 2.51
CA ALA A 134 -7.92 10.49 2.00
C ALA A 134 -6.68 10.26 1.11
N VAL A 135 -5.89 9.25 1.46
CA VAL A 135 -4.84 8.74 0.57
C VAL A 135 -5.44 7.56 -0.21
N ILE A 136 -5.44 7.64 -1.53
CA ILE A 136 -5.91 6.60 -2.43
C ILE A 136 -4.69 5.98 -3.09
N THR A 137 -4.41 4.72 -2.78
CA THR A 137 -3.36 3.92 -3.42
C THR A 137 -3.99 2.84 -4.29
N VAL A 138 -3.20 2.27 -5.19
CA VAL A 138 -3.66 1.34 -6.22
C VAL A 138 -2.80 0.09 -6.25
N VAL A 139 -3.39 -1.04 -6.64
CA VAL A 139 -2.63 -2.20 -7.11
C VAL A 139 -2.31 -2.04 -8.60
N ASN A 140 -1.20 -2.63 -9.07
CA ASN A 140 -0.89 -2.63 -10.50
C ASN A 140 -1.86 -3.55 -11.24
N ARG A 141 -2.40 -3.05 -12.35
CA ARG A 141 -3.34 -3.74 -13.24
C ARG A 141 -2.78 -3.84 -14.66
N ASP A 142 -1.64 -4.48 -14.80
CA ASP A 142 -0.99 -4.70 -16.11
C ASP A 142 -1.86 -5.56 -17.06
N ASP A 143 -2.92 -6.18 -16.56
CA ASP A 143 -3.93 -6.90 -17.34
C ASP A 143 -4.89 -5.95 -18.10
N LEU A 144 -4.91 -4.66 -17.75
CA LEU A 144 -5.77 -3.64 -18.38
C LEU A 144 -4.99 -2.81 -19.40
N PRO A 145 -5.59 -2.43 -20.54
CA PRO A 145 -4.92 -1.65 -21.58
C PRO A 145 -4.36 -0.29 -21.13
N ASP A 146 -4.99 0.33 -20.13
CA ASP A 146 -4.59 1.63 -19.59
C ASP A 146 -3.92 1.53 -18.20
N GLY A 147 -3.61 0.31 -17.75
CA GLY A 147 -3.06 0.05 -16.42
C GLY A 147 -4.01 0.36 -15.26
N GLY A 148 -5.31 0.57 -15.53
CA GLY A 148 -6.31 0.96 -14.54
C GLY A 148 -6.54 2.47 -14.41
N ALA A 149 -5.84 3.30 -15.19
CA ALA A 149 -5.89 4.76 -15.12
C ALA A 149 -7.32 5.33 -15.16
N SER A 150 -8.16 4.85 -16.08
CA SER A 150 -9.56 5.29 -16.21
C SER A 150 -10.38 4.95 -14.97
N HIS A 151 -10.10 3.82 -14.32
CA HIS A 151 -10.79 3.39 -13.12
C HIS A 151 -10.37 4.23 -11.90
N TYR A 152 -9.07 4.45 -11.73
CA TYR A 152 -8.54 5.32 -10.67
C TYR A 152 -9.15 6.72 -10.75
N ARG A 153 -9.25 7.25 -11.98
CA ARG A 153 -9.89 8.53 -12.25
C ARG A 153 -11.35 8.56 -11.80
N LYS A 154 -12.13 7.52 -12.11
CA LYS A 154 -13.55 7.43 -11.69
C LYS A 154 -13.68 7.44 -10.17
N CYS A 155 -12.87 6.66 -9.47
CA CYS A 155 -12.86 6.64 -8.00
C CYS A 155 -12.60 8.02 -7.42
N ILE A 156 -11.57 8.72 -7.90
CA ILE A 156 -11.20 10.03 -7.37
C ILE A 156 -12.27 11.08 -7.66
N MET A 157 -12.89 11.06 -8.83
CA MET A 157 -14.02 11.95 -9.15
C MET A 157 -15.22 11.70 -8.23
N ALA A 158 -15.61 10.45 -8.05
CA ALA A 158 -16.74 10.11 -7.18
C ALA A 158 -16.51 10.60 -5.74
N VAL A 159 -15.29 10.44 -5.22
CA VAL A 159 -14.90 10.97 -3.90
C VAL A 159 -14.97 12.50 -3.87
N HIS A 160 -14.46 13.19 -4.89
CA HIS A 160 -14.50 14.65 -4.93
C HIS A 160 -15.93 15.20 -5.05
N ASP A 161 -16.76 14.58 -5.89
CA ASP A 161 -18.14 15.01 -6.12
C ASP A 161 -19.00 14.86 -4.86
N ARG A 162 -18.78 13.78 -4.10
CA ARG A 162 -19.50 13.49 -2.84
C ARG A 162 -18.93 14.25 -1.65
N CYS A 163 -17.60 14.35 -1.55
CA CYS A 163 -16.87 14.89 -0.42
C CYS A 163 -15.90 16.00 -0.88
N PRO A 164 -16.39 17.16 -1.36
CA PRO A 164 -15.56 18.18 -2.00
C PRO A 164 -14.52 18.81 -1.06
N ASP A 165 -14.76 18.79 0.24
CA ASP A 165 -13.87 19.37 1.25
C ASP A 165 -12.70 18.43 1.64
N VAL A 166 -12.79 17.14 1.32
CA VAL A 166 -11.77 16.13 1.67
C VAL A 166 -10.54 16.34 0.79
N GLY A 167 -9.37 16.45 1.42
CA GLY A 167 -8.10 16.46 0.69
C GLY A 167 -7.79 15.08 0.12
N ILE A 168 -7.59 14.99 -1.20
CA ILE A 168 -7.26 13.72 -1.87
C ILE A 168 -5.78 13.69 -2.24
N GLU A 169 -5.09 12.63 -1.82
CA GLU A 169 -3.74 12.27 -2.29
C GLU A 169 -3.82 10.96 -3.08
N LEU A 170 -3.23 10.93 -4.27
CA LEU A 170 -3.11 9.72 -5.07
C LEU A 170 -1.69 9.17 -5.03
N LEU A 171 -1.50 7.99 -4.43
CA LEU A 171 -0.29 7.19 -4.54
C LEU A 171 -0.44 6.24 -5.73
N CYS A 172 0.11 6.64 -6.88
CA CYS A 172 -0.16 5.98 -8.15
C CYS A 172 0.85 4.88 -8.48
N SER A 173 0.40 3.91 -9.27
CA SER A 173 1.25 2.98 -10.03
C SER A 173 2.15 3.74 -11.00
N ASP A 174 3.18 3.07 -11.51
CA ASP A 174 3.98 3.60 -12.62
C ASP A 174 3.23 3.59 -13.97
N LEU A 175 2.07 2.92 -14.04
CA LEU A 175 1.29 2.71 -15.27
C LEU A 175 2.13 2.11 -16.41
N ASP A 176 3.15 1.32 -16.06
CA ASP A 176 4.16 0.78 -16.98
C ASP A 176 4.86 1.87 -17.83
N GLY A 177 4.97 3.08 -17.29
CA GLY A 177 5.52 4.23 -18.01
C GLY A 177 4.62 4.77 -19.13
N ASN A 178 3.35 4.35 -19.19
CA ASN A 178 2.40 4.83 -20.20
C ASN A 178 1.96 6.27 -19.93
N LEU A 179 2.58 7.22 -20.65
CA LEU A 179 2.30 8.65 -20.52
C LEU A 179 0.89 9.04 -20.98
N GLU A 180 0.26 8.28 -21.89
CA GLU A 180 -1.11 8.58 -22.33
C GLU A 180 -2.11 8.18 -21.24
N SER A 181 -1.93 7.02 -20.61
CA SER A 181 -2.70 6.63 -19.42
C SER A 181 -2.55 7.66 -18.29
N LEU A 182 -1.31 8.10 -18.03
CA LEU A 182 -1.05 9.11 -17.00
C LEU A 182 -1.74 10.44 -17.32
N LYS A 183 -1.73 10.86 -18.59
CA LYS A 183 -2.42 12.07 -19.05
C LYS A 183 -3.93 11.94 -18.89
N ILE A 184 -4.52 10.81 -19.26
CA ILE A 184 -5.95 10.53 -19.08
C ILE A 184 -6.32 10.63 -17.59
N LEU A 185 -5.51 10.02 -16.72
CA LEU A 185 -5.71 10.03 -15.28
C LEU A 185 -5.66 11.46 -14.71
N LEU A 186 -4.61 12.21 -14.99
CA LEU A 186 -4.34 13.49 -14.33
C LEU A 186 -5.10 14.69 -14.92
N ASN A 187 -5.57 14.60 -16.16
CA ASN A 187 -6.26 15.73 -16.80
C ASN A 187 -7.54 16.12 -16.04
N GLY A 188 -7.52 17.29 -15.40
CA GLY A 188 -8.63 17.82 -14.61
C GLY A 188 -8.94 17.02 -13.35
N LEU A 189 -7.97 16.26 -12.81
CA LEU A 189 -8.18 15.43 -11.63
C LEU A 189 -8.09 16.26 -10.33
N PRO A 190 -9.08 16.20 -9.44
CA PRO A 190 -9.14 17.03 -8.22
C PRO A 190 -8.33 16.42 -7.06
N ILE A 191 -7.00 16.37 -7.20
CA ILE A 191 -6.09 15.89 -6.16
C ILE A 191 -5.21 17.03 -5.61
N ARG A 192 -4.88 16.96 -4.32
CA ARG A 192 -3.91 17.86 -3.68
C ARG A 192 -2.48 17.40 -3.86
N VAL A 193 -2.27 16.08 -3.87
CA VAL A 193 -0.95 15.47 -3.95
C VAL A 193 -0.99 14.30 -4.93
N PHE A 194 0.00 14.29 -5.83
CA PHE A 194 0.32 13.13 -6.65
C PHE A 194 1.63 12.54 -6.13
N ALA A 195 1.60 11.26 -5.77
CA ALA A 195 2.74 10.54 -5.23
C ALA A 195 3.03 9.30 -6.07
N HIS A 196 4.32 8.98 -6.20
CA HIS A 196 4.80 7.71 -6.73
C HIS A 196 6.09 7.35 -6.00
N ASN A 197 6.13 6.15 -5.43
CA ASN A 197 7.29 5.72 -4.66
C ASN A 197 8.32 5.03 -5.55
N VAL A 198 9.56 5.51 -5.50
CA VAL A 198 10.72 4.82 -6.08
C VAL A 198 11.23 3.67 -5.21
N GLU A 199 10.85 3.68 -3.93
CA GLU A 199 11.08 2.67 -2.87
C GLU A 199 12.52 2.44 -2.44
N CYS A 200 13.47 2.32 -3.36
CA CYS A 200 14.85 2.02 -3.02
C CYS A 200 15.86 2.63 -4.00
N VAL A 201 17.14 2.55 -3.65
CA VAL A 201 18.23 3.03 -4.50
C VAL A 201 18.41 2.13 -5.73
N PRO A 202 18.90 2.67 -6.88
CA PRO A 202 18.96 1.93 -8.14
C PRO A 202 19.68 0.56 -8.08
N ARG A 203 20.70 0.43 -7.23
CA ARG A 203 21.45 -0.83 -7.05
C ARG A 203 20.60 -1.96 -6.44
N LEU A 204 19.53 -1.63 -5.71
CA LEU A 204 18.66 -2.60 -5.03
C LEU A 204 17.34 -2.86 -5.77
N ASP A 205 17.01 -2.04 -6.76
CA ASP A 205 15.70 -2.03 -7.44
C ASP A 205 15.29 -3.42 -7.94
N LYS A 206 16.13 -4.05 -8.77
CA LYS A 206 15.93 -5.43 -9.29
C LYS A 206 15.86 -6.54 -8.24
N ILE A 207 16.27 -6.25 -7.00
CA ILE A 207 16.28 -7.21 -5.88
C ILE A 207 15.00 -7.05 -5.05
N VAL A 208 14.52 -5.81 -4.91
CA VAL A 208 13.47 -5.43 -3.96
C VAL A 208 12.11 -5.34 -4.66
N ARG A 209 12.06 -4.72 -5.83
CA ARG A 209 10.85 -4.56 -6.62
C ARG A 209 10.64 -5.73 -7.58
N ASP A 210 9.47 -5.76 -8.18
CA ASP A 210 9.14 -6.57 -9.33
C ASP A 210 10.08 -6.26 -10.52
N ARG A 211 10.05 -7.12 -11.54
CA ARG A 211 11.06 -7.17 -12.59
C ARG A 211 10.60 -6.50 -13.87
#